data_AF-A0A1V6KFH4-F1
#
_entry.id   AF-A0A1V6KFH4-F1
#
_cell.length_a   1.000
_cell.length_b   1.000
_cell.length_c   1.000
_cell.angle_alpha   90.00
_cell.angle_beta   90.00
_cell.angle_gamma   90.00
#
_symmetry.space_group_name_H-M   'P 1'
#
loop_
_entity.id
_entity.type
_entity.pdbx_description
1 polymer ?
#
loop_
_entity_poly.entity_id
_entity_poly.type
_entity_poly.pdbx_seq_one_letter_code
_entity_poly.pdbx_strand_id
1 'polypeptide(L)'
;MENPKKFVFKEIEAPQLPRTLDDVAGSIINGNYALQSGFNPIKDSLLLEGGESPYANILVVRKGDSNDPRIQALAKALTSQRVKDFILNTYKGGVIPAF
;
A
#
# COMPACT_ATOMS: atom_id res chain seq x y z
N MET A 1 -22.13 2.70 15.27
CA MET A 1 -21.64 1.62 14.38
C MET A 1 -22.27 0.33 14.84
N GLU A 2 -22.98 -0.39 13.97
CA GLU A 2 -23.59 -1.68 14.27
C GLU A 2 -22.82 -2.81 13.58
N ASN A 3 -22.68 -3.95 14.25
CA ASN A 3 -22.06 -5.17 13.72
C ASN A 3 -23.15 -6.26 13.52
N PRO A 4 -24.06 -6.10 12.54
CA PRO A 4 -25.22 -6.98 12.39
C PRO A 4 -24.82 -8.43 12.09
N LYS A 5 -23.64 -8.63 11.48
CA LYS A 5 -23.09 -9.95 11.15
C LYS A 5 -22.24 -10.57 12.27
N LYS A 6 -22.09 -9.88 13.41
CA LYS A 6 -21.33 -10.33 14.58
C LYS A 6 -19.90 -10.76 14.24
N PHE A 7 -19.23 -10.03 13.35
CA PHE A 7 -17.82 -10.26 13.04
C PHE A 7 -16.95 -10.10 14.29
N VAL A 8 -15.94 -10.96 14.41
CA VAL A 8 -14.89 -10.86 15.44
C VAL A 8 -13.64 -10.34 14.76
N PHE A 9 -13.17 -9.17 15.19
CA PHE A 9 -11.96 -8.55 14.68
C PHE A 9 -10.78 -8.95 15.56
N LYS A 10 -9.70 -9.41 14.93
CA LYS A 10 -8.44 -9.74 15.59
C LYS A 10 -7.38 -8.76 15.12
N GLU A 11 -6.76 -8.05 16.04
CA GLU A 11 -5.64 -7.16 15.75
C GLU A 11 -4.36 -8.00 15.70
N ILE A 12 -3.67 -7.93 14.57
CA ILE A 12 -2.44 -8.66 14.30
C ILE A 12 -1.47 -7.68 13.64
N GLU A 13 -0.19 -7.78 13.96
CA GLU A 13 0.82 -6.96 13.32
C GLU A 13 0.82 -7.17 11.80
N ALA A 14 0.85 -6.05 11.05
CA ALA A 14 0.67 -6.05 9.60
C ALA A 14 1.53 -7.06 8.81
N PRO A 15 2.83 -7.28 9.13
CA PRO A 15 3.65 -8.28 8.44
C PRO A 15 3.15 -9.73 8.57
N GLN A 16 2.38 -10.05 9.62
CA GLN A 16 1.90 -11.42 9.86
C GLN A 16 0.58 -11.72 9.16
N LEU A 17 -0.17 -10.69 8.75
CA LEU A 17 -1.50 -10.83 8.16
C LEU A 17 -1.58 -11.78 6.95
N PRO A 18 -0.59 -11.83 6.03
CA PRO A 18 -0.61 -12.81 4.94
C PRO A 18 -0.48 -14.26 5.42
N ARG A 19 0.30 -14.50 6.49
CA ARG A 19 0.59 -15.84 7.01
C ARG A 19 -0.56 -16.41 7.83
N THR A 20 -1.32 -15.54 8.49
CA THR A 20 -2.47 -15.93 9.31
C THR A 20 -3.78 -15.95 8.52
N LEU A 21 -3.73 -15.78 7.19
CA LEU A 21 -4.94 -15.69 6.35
C LEU A 21 -5.78 -16.97 6.43
N ASP A 22 -5.14 -18.14 6.51
CA ASP A 22 -5.81 -19.44 6.60
C ASP A 22 -6.53 -19.67 7.95
N ASP A 23 -6.21 -18.88 8.98
CA ASP A 23 -6.80 -18.98 10.32
C ASP A 23 -8.06 -18.09 10.50
N VAL A 24 -8.43 -17.32 9.46
CA VAL A 24 -9.53 -16.34 9.51
C VAL A 24 -10.40 -16.42 8.26
N ALA A 25 -11.61 -15.89 8.33
CA ALA A 25 -12.51 -15.81 7.18
C ALA A 25 -12.09 -14.73 6.15
N GLY A 26 -11.21 -13.81 6.53
CA GLY A 26 -10.70 -12.75 5.68
C GLY A 26 -9.72 -11.86 6.46
N SER A 27 -8.85 -11.17 5.73
CA SER A 27 -7.83 -10.29 6.30
C SER A 27 -7.74 -9.00 5.50
N ILE A 28 -7.51 -7.88 6.17
CA ILE A 28 -7.27 -6.58 5.55
C ILE A 28 -5.76 -6.37 5.51
N ILE A 29 -5.14 -6.66 4.37
CA ILE A 29 -3.67 -6.72 4.22
C ILE A 29 -3.16 -5.49 3.48
N ASN A 30 -2.11 -4.83 3.99
CA ASN A 30 -1.45 -3.75 3.25
C ASN A 30 -0.87 -4.28 1.93
N GLY A 31 -0.98 -3.47 0.87
CA GLY A 31 -0.55 -3.86 -0.48
C GLY A 31 0.91 -4.34 -0.57
N ASN A 32 1.83 -3.73 0.20
CA ASN A 32 3.24 -4.17 0.21
C ASN A 32 3.40 -5.60 0.74
N TYR A 33 2.69 -5.98 1.81
CA TYR A 33 2.77 -7.33 2.38
C TYR A 33 2.05 -8.36 1.53
N ALA A 34 0.93 -7.96 0.91
CA ALA A 34 0.22 -8.81 -0.06
C ALA A 34 1.13 -9.16 -1.24
N LEU A 35 1.75 -8.15 -1.88
CA LEU A 35 2.66 -8.33 -3.00
C LEU A 35 3.89 -9.17 -2.63
N GLN A 36 4.51 -8.89 -1.47
CA GLN A 36 5.66 -9.67 -0.98
C GLN A 36 5.31 -11.14 -0.70
N SER A 37 4.05 -11.43 -0.39
CA SER A 37 3.55 -12.78 -0.13
C SER A 37 3.02 -13.47 -1.38
N GLY A 38 3.18 -12.85 -2.56
CA GLY A 38 2.79 -13.42 -3.85
C GLY A 38 1.33 -13.18 -4.24
N PHE A 39 0.55 -12.45 -3.43
CA PHE A 39 -0.81 -12.07 -3.81
C PHE A 39 -0.80 -10.97 -4.87
N ASN A 40 -1.78 -11.04 -5.77
CA ASN A 40 -2.12 -9.99 -6.70
C ASN A 40 -3.36 -9.23 -6.19
N PRO A 41 -3.23 -7.99 -5.67
CA PRO A 41 -4.34 -7.26 -5.08
C PRO A 41 -5.54 -7.05 -6.01
N ILE A 42 -5.31 -6.97 -7.32
CA ILE A 42 -6.38 -6.76 -8.32
C ILE A 42 -7.18 -8.05 -8.57
N LYS A 43 -6.56 -9.22 -8.39
CA LYS A 43 -7.19 -10.52 -8.70
C LYS A 43 -7.69 -11.26 -7.47
N ASP A 44 -6.93 -11.19 -6.38
CA ASP A 44 -7.12 -12.06 -5.22
C ASP A 44 -7.93 -11.37 -4.11
N SER A 45 -8.09 -10.04 -4.18
CA SER A 45 -8.86 -9.30 -3.17
C SER A 45 -10.36 -9.41 -3.40
N LEU A 46 -11.12 -9.69 -2.34
CA LEU A 46 -12.58 -9.59 -2.35
C LEU A 46 -13.06 -8.13 -2.45
N LEU A 47 -12.29 -7.21 -1.85
CA LEU A 47 -12.51 -5.78 -1.85
C LEU A 47 -11.15 -5.10 -1.96
N LEU A 48 -11.07 -4.05 -2.77
CA LEU A 48 -9.85 -3.26 -2.93
C LEU A 48 -10.20 -1.78 -2.78
N GLU A 49 -9.39 -1.05 -2.01
CA GLU A 49 -9.52 0.39 -1.91
C GLU A 49 -9.17 1.05 -3.26
N GLY A 50 -10.00 2.01 -3.67
CA GLY A 50 -9.82 2.73 -4.94
C GLY A 50 -8.72 3.80 -4.89
N GLY A 51 -8.42 4.38 -6.05
CA GLY A 51 -7.39 5.42 -6.19
C GLY A 51 -7.68 6.76 -5.49
N GLU A 52 -8.95 7.03 -5.13
CA GLU A 52 -9.36 8.22 -4.37
C GLU A 52 -9.06 8.11 -2.86
N SER A 53 -8.24 7.15 -2.48
CA SER A 53 -7.82 6.91 -1.10
C SER A 53 -6.97 8.06 -0.54
N PRO A 54 -7.16 8.46 0.74
CA PRO A 54 -6.29 9.44 1.39
C PRO A 54 -4.91 8.88 1.76
N TYR A 55 -4.62 7.60 1.51
CA TYR A 55 -3.43 6.88 1.99
C TYR A 55 -2.26 6.85 0.99
N ALA A 56 -1.98 7.97 0.32
CA ALA A 56 -0.78 8.09 -0.51
C ALA A 56 0.49 7.89 0.34
N ASN A 57 1.40 7.02 -0.11
CA ASN A 57 2.71 6.87 0.53
C ASN A 57 3.56 8.12 0.25
N ILE A 58 4.24 8.63 1.27
CA ILE A 58 4.97 9.89 1.22
C ILE A 58 6.47 9.72 1.51
N LEU A 59 7.29 10.58 0.91
CA LEU A 59 8.67 10.77 1.31
C LEU A 59 8.70 11.65 2.58
N VAL A 60 9.19 11.10 3.68
CA VAL A 60 9.31 11.81 4.97
C VAL A 60 10.77 12.11 5.27
N VAL A 61 11.03 13.31 5.78
CA VAL A 61 12.35 13.76 6.24
C VAL A 61 12.26 14.36 7.63
N ARG A 62 13.39 14.49 8.32
CA ARG A 62 13.43 15.24 9.58
C ARG A 62 13.10 16.71 9.33
N LYS A 63 12.52 17.36 10.35
CA LYS A 63 12.24 18.80 10.31
C LYS A 63 13.54 19.58 10.05
N GLY A 64 13.53 20.44 9.04
CA GLY A 64 14.68 21.24 8.61
C GLY A 64 15.43 20.67 7.40
N ASP A 65 15.30 19.39 7.10
CA ASP A 65 16.05 18.73 6.01
C ASP A 65 15.35 18.84 4.65
N SER A 66 14.14 19.41 4.58
CA SER A 66 13.34 19.46 3.34
C SER A 66 14.03 20.19 2.20
N ASN A 67 14.90 21.17 2.49
CA ASN A 67 15.62 21.96 1.49
C ASN A 67 17.00 21.38 1.14
N ASP A 68 17.40 20.25 1.72
CA ASP A 68 18.65 19.59 1.34
C ASP A 68 18.61 19.22 -0.16
N PRO A 69 19.62 19.64 -0.97
CA PRO A 69 19.66 19.35 -2.39
C PRO A 69 19.52 17.86 -2.73
N ARG A 70 20.01 16.97 -1.85
CA ARG A 70 19.92 15.51 -2.03
C ARG A 70 18.50 15.02 -1.85
N ILE A 71 17.76 15.58 -0.90
CA ILE A 71 16.33 15.28 -0.67
C ILE A 71 15.50 15.79 -1.84
N GLN A 72 15.77 17.00 -2.33
CA GLN A 72 15.09 17.56 -3.49
C GLN A 72 15.34 16.74 -4.77
N ALA A 73 16.58 16.26 -4.95
CA ALA A 73 16.91 15.35 -6.06
C ALA A 73 16.15 14.01 -5.94
N LEU A 74 16.07 13.43 -4.74
CA LEU A 74 15.33 12.19 -4.49
C LEU A 74 13.82 12.38 -4.74
N ALA A 75 13.22 13.45 -4.23
CA ALA A 75 11.81 13.76 -4.45
C ALA A 75 11.48 13.83 -5.94
N LYS A 76 12.28 14.56 -6.72
CA LYS A 76 12.14 14.65 -8.19
C LYS A 76 12.31 13.30 -8.88
N ALA A 77 13.25 12.47 -8.43
CA ALA A 77 13.46 11.15 -9.00
C ALA A 77 12.26 10.23 -8.74
N LEU A 78 11.75 10.21 -7.51
CA LEU A 78 10.59 9.41 -7.11
C LEU A 78 9.30 9.85 -7.82
N THR A 79 9.14 11.14 -8.11
CA THR A 79 7.97 11.67 -8.84
C THR A 79 8.22 11.85 -10.33
N SER A 80 9.19 11.12 -10.91
CA SER A 80 9.51 11.24 -12.34
C SER A 80 8.59 10.38 -13.21
N GLN A 81 8.46 10.76 -14.50
CA GLN A 81 7.71 9.96 -15.49
C GLN A 81 8.23 8.52 -15.57
N ARG A 82 9.56 8.34 -15.51
CA ARG A 82 10.19 7.01 -15.51
C ARG A 82 9.69 6.13 -14.35
N VAL A 83 9.55 6.70 -13.15
CA VAL A 83 9.04 5.96 -11.99
C VAL A 83 7.53 5.71 -12.12
N LYS A 84 6.77 6.68 -12.64
CA LYS A 84 5.34 6.50 -12.97
C LYS A 84 5.12 5.32 -13.90
N ASP A 85 5.86 5.28 -15.01
CA ASP A 85 5.76 4.21 -16.00
C ASP A 85 6.19 2.86 -15.41
N PHE A 86 7.26 2.84 -14.61
CA PHE A 86 7.68 1.63 -13.90
C PHE A 86 6.58 1.09 -12.99
N ILE A 87 5.92 1.94 -12.20
CA ILE A 87 4.84 1.55 -11.30
C ILE A 87 3.68 0.92 -12.08
N LEU A 88 3.21 1.61 -13.14
CA LEU A 88 2.09 1.17 -13.95
C LEU A 88 2.38 -0.18 -14.64
N ASN A 89 3.59 -0.34 -15.19
CA ASN A 89 3.99 -1.56 -15.91
C ASN A 89 4.22 -2.75 -14.97
N THR A 90 4.83 -2.51 -13.81
CA THR A 90 5.24 -3.57 -12.88
C THR A 90 4.06 -4.08 -12.07
N TYR A 91 3.27 -3.17 -11.50
CA TYR A 91 2.23 -3.52 -10.53
C TYR A 91 0.84 -3.62 -11.16
N LYS A 92 0.64 -3.13 -12.40
CA LYS A 92 -0.58 -3.32 -13.20
C LYS A 92 -1.87 -3.00 -12.43
N GLY A 93 -1.85 -1.89 -11.69
CA GLY A 93 -2.96 -1.41 -10.86
C GLY A 93 -2.87 -1.79 -9.37
N GLY A 94 -2.04 -2.75 -8.98
CA GLY A 94 -1.80 -3.09 -7.56
C GLY A 94 -1.03 -2.02 -6.77
N VAL A 95 -0.41 -1.06 -7.48
CA VAL A 95 0.17 0.18 -6.94
C VAL A 95 -0.20 1.30 -7.90
N ILE A 96 -0.69 2.41 -7.37
CA ILE A 96 -1.16 3.57 -8.14
C ILE A 96 -0.23 4.77 -7.84
N PRO A 97 0.35 5.43 -8.85
CA PRO A 97 1.13 6.66 -8.65
C PRO A 97 0.26 7.79 -8.08
N ALA A 98 0.79 8.52 -7.09
CA ALA A 98 0.11 9.65 -6.45
C ALA A 98 0.53 11.03 -7.03
N PHE A 99 1.10 11.04 -8.25
CA PHE A 99 1.67 12.22 -8.92
C PHE A 99 1.54 12.14 -10.46
#